data_AF-A0A537YGA5-F1
#
_entry.id   AF-A0A537YGA5-F1
#
_cell.length_a   1.000
_cell.length_b   1.000
_cell.length_c   1.000
_cell.angle_alpha   90.00
_cell.angle_beta   90.00
_cell.angle_gamma   90.00
#
_symmetry.space_group_name_H-M   'P 1'
#
loop_
_entity.id
_entity.type
_entity.pdbx_description
1 polymer ?
#
loop_
_entity_poly.entity_id
_entity_poly.type
_entity_poly.pdbx_seq_one_letter_code
_entity_poly.pdbx_strand_id
1 'polypeptide(L)' 'MPDDLEPAEPIVPRDSSTVIVLREAAAALEVFMLERHIKSDFAGGAYVFPGGTVDEADRDPALAEL' A
#
# COMPACT_ATOMS: atom_id res chain seq x y z
N MET A 1 8.50 24.48 29.54
CA MET A 1 7.80 23.80 28.43
C MET A 1 7.81 24.79 27.28
N PRO A 2 8.65 24.64 26.25
CA PRO A 2 8.47 25.44 25.06
C PRO A 2 7.21 24.94 24.36
N ASP A 3 6.35 25.90 24.07
CA ASP A 3 5.00 25.78 23.54
C ASP A 3 5.05 25.90 22.00
N ASP A 4 6.03 25.25 21.38
CA ASP A 4 6.42 25.50 19.98
C ASP A 4 6.46 24.20 19.17
N LEU A 5 5.33 23.50 19.09
CA LEU A 5 5.10 22.63 17.93
C LEU A 5 4.42 23.51 16.89
N GLU A 6 5.22 24.24 16.09
CA GLU A 6 4.72 24.80 14.84
C GLU A 6 4.00 23.65 14.10
N PRO A 7 2.74 23.86 13.66
CA PRO A 7 2.03 22.81 12.95
C PRO A 7 2.84 22.42 11.73
N ALA A 8 3.29 21.17 11.70
CA ALA A 8 4.07 20.63 10.60
C ALA A 8 3.31 20.88 9.28
N GLU A 9 4.03 21.34 8.27
CA GLU A 9 3.46 21.55 6.95
C GLU A 9 2.76 20.25 6.49
N PRO A 10 1.48 20.29 6.09
CA PRO A 10 0.77 19.09 5.68
C PRO A 10 1.46 18.40 4.50
N ILE A 11 1.80 17.13 4.66
CA ILE A 11 2.35 16.33 3.55
C ILE A 11 1.25 16.02 2.53
N VAL A 12 1.57 16.17 1.24
CA VAL A 12 0.65 15.77 0.17
C VAL A 12 0.65 14.23 0.08
N PRO A 13 -0.52 13.57 0.19
CA PRO A 13 -0.62 12.12 0.03
C PRO A 13 -0.12 11.68 -1.35
N ARG A 14 0.53 10.52 -1.40
CA ARG A 14 0.94 9.90 -2.66
C ARG A 14 -0.06 8.84 -3.07
N ASP A 15 -0.46 8.86 -4.34
CA ASP A 15 -1.34 7.83 -4.90
C ASP A 15 -0.71 6.44 -4.75
N SER A 16 -1.53 5.48 -4.33
CA SER A 16 -1.13 4.09 -4.14
C SER A 16 -2.29 3.15 -4.46
N SER A 17 -1.95 1.92 -4.84
CA SER A 17 -2.92 0.86 -5.09
C SER A 17 -2.57 -0.39 -4.30
N THR A 18 -3.60 -1.14 -3.91
CA THR A 18 -3.48 -2.42 -3.18
C THR A 18 -4.42 -3.42 -3.82
N VAL A 19 -3.93 -4.64 -4.04
CA VAL A 19 -4.68 -5.74 -4.67
C VAL A 19 -4.97 -6.81 -3.62
N ILE A 20 -6.24 -7.20 -3.51
CA ILE A 20 -6.68 -8.28 -2.64
C ILE A 20 -7.01 -9.49 -3.52
N VAL A 21 -6.11 -10.48 -3.53
CA VAL A 21 -6.33 -11.73 -4.27
C VAL A 21 -7.06 -12.71 -3.36
N LEU A 22 -8.24 -13.12 -3.81
CA LEU A 22 -9.13 -14.02 -3.09
C LEU A 22 -9.17 -15.38 -3.79
N ARG A 23 -9.34 -16.45 -3.01
CA ARG A 23 -9.80 -17.74 -3.52
C ARG A 23 -10.87 -18.33 -2.62
N GLU A 24 -11.77 -19.09 -3.21
CA GLU A 24 -12.71 -19.91 -2.48
C GLU A 24 -11.98 -21.10 -1.85
N ALA A 25 -12.28 -21.39 -0.58
CA ALA A 25 -11.89 -22.62 0.10
C ALA A 25 -13.12 -23.27 0.73
N ALA A 26 -12.99 -24.53 1.15
CA ALA A 26 -14.13 -25.36 1.58
C ALA A 26 -14.98 -24.77 2.71
N ALA A 27 -14.41 -23.91 3.57
CA ALA A 27 -15.08 -23.35 4.73
C ALA A 27 -15.15 -21.80 4.74
N ALA A 28 -14.30 -21.12 3.98
CA ALA A 28 -14.20 -19.65 3.96
C ALA A 28 -13.47 -19.15 2.71
N LEU A 29 -13.49 -17.84 2.49
CA LEU A 29 -12.57 -17.20 1.55
C LEU A 29 -11.17 -17.12 2.17
N GLU A 30 -10.16 -17.38 1.37
CA GLU A 30 -8.77 -17.17 1.73
C GLU A 30 -8.21 -15.96 0.98
N VAL A 31 -7.35 -15.20 1.65
CA VAL A 31 -6.73 -13.99 1.10
C VAL A 31 -5.22 -14.16 1.03
N PHE A 32 -4.63 -13.81 -0.11
CA PHE A 32 -3.18 -13.83 -0.27
C PHE A 32 -2.53 -12.61 0.39
N MET A 33 -1.53 -12.85 1.23
CA MET A 33 -0.72 -11.82 1.89
C MET A 33 0.78 -12.13 1.76
N LEU A 34 1.59 -11.08 1.82
CA LEU A 34 3.04 -11.13 1.79
C LEU A 34 3.60 -10.78 3.17
N GLU A 35 4.66 -11.45 3.61
CA GLU A 35 5.45 -10.98 4.75
C GLU A 35 6.55 -10.03 4.24
N ARG A 36 6.55 -8.77 4.71
CA ARG A 36 7.58 -7.82 4.29
C ARG A 36 8.93 -8.19 4.88
N HIS A 37 9.97 -8.07 4.07
CA HIS A 37 11.33 -8.29 4.53
C HIS A 37 11.65 -7.45 5.78
N ILE A 38 12.22 -8.08 6.81
CA ILE A 38 12.37 -7.50 8.16
C ILE A 38 13.20 -6.21 8.19
N LYS A 39 14.11 -6.04 7.23
CA LYS A 39 14.94 -4.83 7.09
C LYS A 39 14.28 -3.71 6.29
N SER A 40 12.98 -3.79 6.04
CA SER A 40 12.26 -2.71 5.33
C SER A 40 12.16 -1.46 6.20
N ASP A 41 12.42 -0.28 5.61
CA ASP A 41 12.42 1.02 6.31
C ASP A 41 11.07 1.41 6.93
N PHE A 42 10.00 0.74 6.51
CA PHE A 42 8.65 0.86 7.03
C PHE A 42 8.10 -0.54 7.27
N ALA A 43 7.33 -0.78 8.34
CA ALA A 43 6.57 -2.03 8.59
C ALA A 43 7.27 -3.36 8.23
N GLY A 44 8.55 -3.51 8.55
CA GLY A 44 9.30 -4.77 8.35
C GLY A 44 8.70 -5.91 9.19
N GLY A 45 8.59 -7.11 8.60
CA GLY A 45 7.99 -8.28 9.24
C GLY A 45 6.46 -8.28 9.31
N ALA A 46 5.79 -7.23 8.82
CA ALA A 46 4.33 -7.19 8.77
C ALA A 46 3.79 -8.04 7.61
N TYR A 47 2.64 -8.67 7.83
CA TYR A 47 1.82 -9.21 6.74
C TYR A 47 1.07 -8.06 6.05
N VAL A 48 1.21 -7.97 4.74
CA VAL A 48 0.61 -6.94 3.90
C VAL A 48 -0.06 -7.55 2.68
N PHE A 49 -1.03 -6.84 2.12
CA PHE A 49 -1.52 -7.16 0.79
C PHE A 49 -0.51 -6.69 -0.27
N PRO A 50 -0.44 -7.36 -1.43
CA PRO A 50 0.32 -6.86 -2.57
C PRO A 50 -0.15 -5.46 -2.97
N GLY A 51 0.79 -4.57 -3.27
CA GLY A 51 0.48 -3.20 -3.63
C GLY A 51 1.72 -2.32 -3.67
N GLY A 52 1.52 -1.03 -3.95
CA GLY A 52 2.60 -0.08 -4.07
C GLY A 52 2.13 1.33 -4.42
N THR A 53 3.10 2.24 -4.50
CA THR A 53 2.91 3.57 -5.06
C THR A 53 2.60 3.47 -6.55
N VAL A 54 1.68 4.31 -7.03
CA VAL A 54 1.36 4.43 -8.45
C VAL A 54 2.56 5.06 -9.19
N ASP A 55 3.06 4.40 -10.22
CA ASP A 55 4.07 4.94 -11.13
C ASP A 55 3.42 5.89 -12.15
N GLU A 56 4.18 6.79 -12.75
CA GLU A 56 3.64 7.69 -13.77
C GLU A 56 3.12 6.93 -14.99
N ALA A 57 3.75 5.80 -15.35
CA ALA A 57 3.30 4.96 -16.45
C ALA A 57 1.92 4.32 -16.22
N ASP A 58 1.50 4.16 -14.96
CA ASP A 58 0.18 3.61 -14.63
C ASP A 58 -0.97 4.56 -15.03
N ARG A 59 -0.68 5.84 -15.31
CA ARG A 59 -1.65 6.85 -15.75
C ARG A 59 -1.85 6.89 -17.28
N ASP A 60 -1.20 6.02 -18.04
CA ASP A 60 -1.34 5.97 -19.49
C ASP A 60 -2.81 5.72 -19.89
N PRO A 61 -3.46 6.62 -20.64
CA PRO A 61 -4.84 6.45 -21.08
C PRO A 61 -5.10 5.13 -21.83
N ALA A 62 -4.08 4.54 -22.49
CA ALA A 62 -4.21 3.25 -23.16
C ALA A 62 -4.51 2.10 -22.18
N LEU A 63 -4.12 2.22 -20.91
CA LEU A 63 -4.39 1.22 -19.88
C LEU A 63 -5.83 1.26 -19.36
N ALA A 64 -6.55 2.37 -19.55
CA ALA A 64 -7.93 2.53 -19.06
C ALA A 64 -8.95 1.68 -19.85
N GLU A 65 -8.58 1.21 -21.04
CA GLU A 65 -9.44 0.46 -21.97
C GLU A 65 -9.08 -1.04 -22.04
N LEU A 66 -8.22 -1.53 -21.13
CA LEU A 66 -7.90 -2.96 -20.96
C LEU A 66 -8.98 -3.70 -20.17
#